data_AF-A0A3M1C9L3-F1
#
_entry.id   AF-A0A3M1C9L3-F1
#
_cell.length_a   1.000
_cell.length_b   1.000
_cell.length_c   1.000
_cell.angle_alpha   90.00
_cell.angle_beta   90.00
_cell.angle_gamma   90.00
#
_symmetry.space_group_name_H-M   'P 1'
#
loop_
_entity.id
_entity.type
_entity.pdbx_description
1 polymer ?
#
loop_
_entity_poly.entity_id
_entity_poly.type
_entity_poly.pdbx_seq_one_letter_code
_entity_poly.pdbx_strand_id
1 'polypeptide(L)'
;SLMTLGHNCRRPGLFQPQVLAALDLYEHGDFSPTETTGAWAGEVGMVQMLPADIRDSGIDGDGDGHVLLKTSAPDALMSAANMLRKLGWRPNEPWLQEVTLPKGFDFSRAGIDTKLPVRQWQKLGVAPRSGRFTGAGSLKASVIVPEGHKGPAFIAYPNFDVFFEWNQSFTYVLTAAYFATRLEGAPVYNAGNPDPGLTRAQMKVLQKKLAARGHDVGAIDGILGAKTRIAVQREQQRLGLVPDAWPTAELLSRL
;
A
#
# COMPACT_ATOMS: atom_id res chain seq x y z
N SER A 1 9.92 -10.36 -22.06
CA SER A 1 9.86 -9.15 -21.21
C SER A 1 11.20 -8.75 -20.61
N LEU A 2 11.80 -9.58 -19.75
CA LEU A 2 13.01 -9.22 -19.01
C LEU A 2 14.21 -8.89 -19.89
N MET A 3 14.49 -9.68 -20.93
CA MET A 3 15.56 -9.36 -21.90
C MET A 3 15.38 -7.98 -22.56
N THR A 4 14.15 -7.65 -22.96
CA THR A 4 13.82 -6.34 -23.55
C THR A 4 14.06 -5.20 -22.56
N LEU A 5 13.72 -5.39 -21.28
CA LEU A 5 13.85 -4.36 -20.25
C LEU A 5 15.28 -4.24 -19.73
N GLY A 6 16.03 -5.34 -19.64
CA GLY A 6 17.45 -5.36 -19.29
C GLY A 6 18.33 -4.70 -20.37
N HIS A 7 17.88 -4.71 -21.63
CA HIS A 7 18.52 -3.96 -22.71
C HIS A 7 18.09 -2.48 -22.76
N ASN A 8 16.95 -2.12 -22.16
CA ASN A 8 16.42 -0.75 -22.21
C ASN A 8 17.20 0.21 -21.30
N CYS A 9 17.52 1.41 -21.79
CA CYS A 9 18.33 2.40 -21.07
C CYS A 9 17.66 3.02 -19.81
N ARG A 10 16.34 2.90 -19.65
CA ARG A 10 15.63 3.58 -18.54
C ARG A 10 15.91 2.96 -17.17
N ARG A 11 15.97 1.63 -17.08
CA ARG A 11 16.15 0.89 -15.82
C ARG A 11 16.92 -0.44 -15.99
N PRO A 12 18.03 -0.49 -16.74
CA PRO A 12 18.71 -1.75 -17.03
C PRO A 12 19.21 -2.43 -15.75
N GLY A 13 19.71 -1.65 -14.78
CA GLY A 13 20.19 -2.17 -13.49
C GLY A 13 19.11 -2.81 -12.60
N LEU A 14 17.82 -2.54 -12.86
CA LEU A 14 16.73 -3.23 -12.17
C LEU A 14 16.43 -4.60 -12.79
N PHE A 15 16.52 -4.71 -14.12
CA PHE A 15 16.02 -5.88 -14.86
C PHE A 15 17.12 -6.87 -15.27
N GLN A 16 18.38 -6.45 -15.40
CA GLN A 16 19.49 -7.36 -15.68
C GLN A 16 19.66 -8.43 -14.57
N PRO A 17 19.61 -8.08 -13.26
CA PRO A 17 19.64 -9.10 -12.20
C PRO A 17 18.47 -10.11 -12.30
N GLN A 18 17.31 -9.67 -12.79
CA GLN A 18 16.13 -10.53 -12.96
C GLN A 18 16.31 -11.52 -14.12
N VAL A 19 17.05 -11.15 -15.17
CA VAL A 19 17.43 -12.09 -16.23
C VAL A 19 18.32 -13.19 -15.67
N LEU A 20 19.32 -12.83 -14.86
CA LEU A 20 20.23 -13.81 -14.24
C LEU A 20 19.47 -14.74 -13.28
N ALA A 21 18.62 -14.19 -12.42
CA ALA A 21 17.80 -15.01 -11.53
C ALA A 21 16.84 -15.94 -12.30
N ALA A 22 16.31 -15.52 -13.45
CA ALA A 22 15.49 -16.39 -14.29
C ALA A 22 16.31 -17.54 -14.92
N LEU A 23 17.60 -17.32 -15.22
CA LEU A 23 18.51 -18.38 -15.66
C LEU A 23 18.80 -19.36 -14.52
N ASP A 24 19.07 -18.85 -13.32
CA ASP A 24 19.25 -19.68 -12.12
C ASP A 24 18.04 -20.59 -11.90
N LEU A 25 16.82 -20.05 -12.00
CA LEU A 25 15.59 -20.83 -11.86
C LEU A 25 15.40 -21.86 -12.98
N TYR A 26 15.81 -21.53 -14.21
CA TYR A 26 15.76 -22.48 -15.34
C TYR A 26 16.70 -23.67 -15.12
N GLU A 27 17.91 -23.42 -14.61
CA GLU A 27 18.87 -24.50 -14.29
C GLU A 27 18.35 -25.47 -13.23
N HIS A 28 17.50 -24.99 -12.31
CA HIS A 28 16.82 -25.83 -11.30
C HIS A 28 15.53 -26.50 -11.80
N GLY A 29 15.05 -26.16 -13.01
CA GLY A 29 13.80 -26.68 -13.57
C GLY A 29 12.54 -25.91 -13.16
N ASP A 30 12.67 -24.79 -12.45
CA ASP A 30 11.55 -24.00 -11.89
C ASP A 30 11.09 -22.85 -12.80
N PHE A 31 11.73 -22.69 -13.97
CA PHE A 31 11.40 -21.65 -14.92
C PHE A 31 11.53 -22.17 -16.35
N SER A 32 10.56 -21.87 -17.23
CA SER A 32 10.62 -22.18 -18.66
C SER A 32 10.72 -20.88 -19.47
N PRO A 33 11.76 -20.69 -20.30
CA PRO A 33 11.90 -19.51 -21.15
C PRO A 33 10.75 -19.29 -22.14
N THR A 34 9.99 -20.35 -22.46
CA THR A 34 8.90 -20.34 -23.44
C THR A 34 7.52 -20.45 -22.80
N GLU A 35 7.40 -21.03 -21.60
CA GLU A 35 6.10 -21.31 -20.96
C GLU A 35 5.86 -20.48 -19.69
N THR A 36 6.91 -19.99 -19.05
CA THR A 36 6.77 -19.08 -17.91
C THR A 36 6.28 -17.72 -18.42
N THR A 37 5.06 -17.40 -18.04
CA THR A 37 4.40 -16.14 -18.39
C THR A 37 4.21 -15.29 -17.14
N GLY A 38 4.13 -13.98 -17.36
CA GLY A 38 4.04 -13.00 -16.30
C GLY A 38 3.55 -11.65 -16.80
N ALA A 39 3.55 -10.66 -15.92
CA ALA A 39 3.31 -9.28 -16.32
C ALA A 39 4.46 -8.74 -17.19
N TRP A 40 4.21 -7.60 -17.83
CA TRP A 40 5.14 -7.01 -18.79
C TRP A 40 6.49 -6.62 -18.18
N ALA A 41 6.56 -6.39 -16.86
CA ALA A 41 7.80 -6.06 -16.15
C ALA A 41 8.55 -7.30 -15.61
N GLY A 42 8.01 -8.50 -15.84
CA GLY A 42 8.69 -9.77 -15.56
C GLY A 42 8.23 -10.48 -14.30
N GLU A 43 7.19 -9.98 -13.63
CA GLU A 43 6.56 -10.61 -12.47
C GLU A 43 5.85 -11.90 -12.88
N VAL A 44 6.07 -13.00 -12.15
CA VAL A 44 5.60 -14.35 -12.52
C VAL A 44 4.45 -14.80 -11.62
N GLY A 45 3.50 -15.52 -12.22
CA GLY A 45 2.54 -16.36 -11.49
C GLY A 45 1.49 -15.60 -10.68
N MET A 46 0.84 -16.33 -9.76
CA MET A 46 -0.33 -15.88 -9.00
C MET A 46 -0.02 -14.71 -8.07
N VAL A 47 1.23 -14.60 -7.62
CA VAL A 47 1.69 -13.62 -6.65
C VAL A 47 2.62 -12.57 -7.27
N GLN A 48 2.84 -12.59 -8.58
CA GLN A 48 3.54 -11.51 -9.28
C GLN A 48 4.94 -11.18 -8.69
N MET A 49 5.71 -12.21 -8.34
CA MET A 49 7.08 -12.03 -7.85
C MET A 49 8.06 -11.92 -9.03
N LEU A 50 9.08 -11.07 -8.91
CA LEU A 50 10.17 -11.04 -9.89
C LEU A 50 11.09 -12.26 -9.70
N PRO A 51 11.80 -12.74 -10.73
CA PRO A 51 12.63 -13.94 -10.63
C PRO A 51 13.62 -13.96 -9.46
N ALA A 52 14.26 -12.83 -9.14
CA ALA A 52 15.16 -12.75 -8.00
C ALA A 52 14.41 -12.98 -6.67
N ASP A 53 13.19 -12.47 -6.53
CA ASP A 53 12.37 -12.71 -5.33
C ASP A 53 11.95 -14.18 -5.24
N ILE A 54 11.67 -14.84 -6.37
CA ILE A 54 11.35 -16.28 -6.42
C ILE A 54 12.56 -17.10 -6.01
N ARG A 55 13.75 -16.81 -6.58
CA ARG A 55 14.99 -17.50 -6.21
C ARG A 55 15.31 -17.33 -4.74
N ASP A 56 15.14 -16.11 -4.21
CA ASP A 56 15.58 -15.80 -2.85
C ASP A 56 14.53 -16.17 -1.79
N SER A 57 13.23 -16.14 -2.13
CA SER A 57 12.12 -16.31 -1.18
C SER A 57 11.08 -17.36 -1.57
N GLY A 58 11.29 -18.07 -2.68
CA GLY A 58 10.50 -19.20 -3.09
C GLY A 58 10.48 -20.30 -2.04
N ILE A 59 9.32 -20.91 -1.85
CA ILE A 59 9.11 -22.06 -0.98
C ILE A 59 8.33 -23.09 -1.77
N ASP A 60 8.89 -24.30 -1.85
CA ASP A 60 8.19 -25.51 -2.27
C ASP A 60 7.14 -25.82 -1.19
N GLY A 61 5.88 -25.55 -1.54
CA GLY A 61 4.75 -25.62 -0.63
C GLY A 61 4.04 -26.98 -0.64
N ASP A 62 4.24 -27.79 -1.68
CA ASP A 62 3.63 -29.12 -1.82
C ASP A 62 4.63 -30.28 -1.69
N GLY A 63 5.93 -29.98 -1.66
CA GLY A 63 7.03 -30.90 -1.37
C GLY A 63 7.50 -31.71 -2.58
N ASP A 64 7.22 -31.26 -3.80
CA ASP A 64 7.60 -31.97 -5.04
C ASP A 64 9.03 -31.68 -5.52
N GLY A 65 9.74 -30.78 -4.83
CA GLY A 65 11.11 -30.37 -5.13
C GLY A 65 11.21 -29.16 -6.06
N HIS A 66 10.09 -28.57 -6.48
CA HIS A 66 10.03 -27.42 -7.38
C HIS A 66 9.32 -26.21 -6.76
N VAL A 67 9.55 -25.03 -7.33
CA VAL A 67 8.85 -23.78 -6.93
C VAL A 67 8.15 -23.16 -8.14
N LEU A 68 6.89 -23.52 -8.35
CA LEU A 68 6.12 -23.20 -9.55
C LEU A 68 4.94 -22.25 -9.26
N LEU A 69 5.23 -20.96 -9.03
CA LEU A 69 4.24 -19.95 -8.60
C LEU A 69 3.07 -19.68 -9.58
N LYS A 70 3.13 -20.21 -10.80
CA LYS A 70 2.06 -20.08 -11.81
C LYS A 70 1.03 -21.20 -11.68
N THR A 71 1.45 -22.40 -11.32
CA THR A 71 0.66 -23.63 -11.41
C THR A 71 0.42 -24.30 -10.07
N SER A 72 1.33 -24.12 -9.10
CA SER A 72 1.15 -24.60 -7.72
C SER A 72 0.64 -23.47 -6.82
N ALA A 73 -0.59 -23.63 -6.33
CA ALA A 73 -1.15 -22.72 -5.33
C ALA A 73 -0.42 -22.83 -3.96
N PRO A 74 -0.04 -24.03 -3.48
CA PRO A 74 0.82 -24.17 -2.30
C PRO A 74 2.11 -23.34 -2.40
N ASP A 75 2.86 -23.43 -3.50
CA ASP A 75 4.11 -22.68 -3.68
C ASP A 75 3.86 -21.17 -3.68
N ALA A 76 2.83 -20.73 -4.41
CA ALA A 76 2.46 -19.31 -4.48
C ALA A 76 2.15 -18.74 -3.09
N LEU A 77 1.33 -19.45 -2.30
CA LEU A 77 0.94 -19.02 -0.96
C LEU A 77 2.11 -19.03 0.02
N MET A 78 2.91 -20.10 0.03
CA MET A 78 4.05 -20.23 0.94
C MET A 78 5.18 -19.25 0.61
N SER A 79 5.45 -19.02 -0.69
CA SER A 79 6.44 -18.05 -1.15
C SER A 79 6.02 -16.61 -0.81
N ALA A 80 4.75 -16.25 -1.03
CA ALA A 80 4.24 -14.94 -0.64
C ALA A 80 4.28 -14.72 0.87
N ALA A 81 3.93 -15.74 1.66
CA ALA A 81 4.03 -15.68 3.12
C ALA A 81 5.49 -15.51 3.59
N ASN A 82 6.43 -16.22 2.96
CA ASN A 82 7.86 -16.08 3.26
C ASN A 82 8.37 -14.68 2.91
N MET A 83 7.99 -14.14 1.76
CA MET A 83 8.33 -12.78 1.35
C MET A 83 7.76 -11.75 2.33
N LEU A 84 6.47 -11.81 2.68
CA LEU A 84 5.87 -10.91 3.68
C LEU A 84 6.60 -10.98 5.03
N ARG A 85 6.96 -12.18 5.49
CA ARG A 85 7.75 -12.37 6.72
C ARG A 85 9.12 -11.67 6.62
N LYS A 86 9.83 -11.82 5.50
CA LYS A 86 11.13 -11.15 5.27
C LYS A 86 10.99 -9.63 5.20
N LEU A 87 9.88 -9.13 4.66
CA LEU A 87 9.54 -7.70 4.61
C LEU A 87 9.10 -7.15 5.98
N GLY A 88 9.07 -7.97 7.03
CA GLY A 88 8.84 -7.53 8.41
C GLY A 88 7.44 -7.82 8.95
N TRP A 89 6.64 -8.64 8.27
CA TRP A 89 5.35 -9.09 8.79
C TRP A 89 5.51 -9.77 10.15
N ARG A 90 4.70 -9.33 11.13
CA ARG A 90 4.68 -9.91 12.47
C ARG A 90 3.43 -10.79 12.64
N PRO A 91 3.60 -12.12 12.79
CA PRO A 91 2.47 -13.02 12.97
C PRO A 91 1.58 -12.62 14.15
N ASN A 92 0.27 -12.81 13.99
CA ASN A 92 -0.76 -12.52 15.01
C ASN A 92 -0.88 -11.05 15.42
N GLU A 93 -0.19 -10.12 14.75
CA GLU A 93 -0.46 -8.69 14.90
C GLU A 93 -1.47 -8.19 13.86
N PRO A 94 -2.34 -7.23 14.23
CA PRO A 94 -3.31 -6.68 13.30
C PRO A 94 -2.63 -5.82 12.23
N TRP A 95 -3.30 -5.59 11.09
CA TRP A 95 -2.83 -4.71 10.01
C TRP A 95 -3.74 -3.50 9.82
N LEU A 96 -5.06 -3.69 9.73
CA LEU A 96 -6.02 -2.62 9.50
C LEU A 96 -7.33 -2.91 10.22
N GLN A 97 -7.91 -1.90 10.86
CA GLN A 97 -9.23 -2.00 11.46
C GLN A 97 -9.99 -0.69 11.27
N GLU A 98 -11.27 -0.78 10.96
CA GLU A 98 -12.13 0.40 10.84
C GLU A 98 -12.47 0.98 12.21
N VAL A 99 -12.46 2.30 12.32
CA VAL A 99 -12.67 3.04 13.56
C VAL A 99 -13.73 4.12 13.39
N THR A 100 -14.34 4.50 14.51
CA THR A 100 -15.09 5.75 14.62
C THR A 100 -14.18 6.83 15.22
N LEU A 101 -14.32 8.04 14.70
CA LEU A 101 -13.59 9.21 15.17
C LEU A 101 -14.54 10.08 16.02
N PRO A 102 -14.07 10.69 17.12
CA PRO A 102 -14.90 11.56 17.93
C PRO A 102 -15.19 12.88 17.20
N LYS A 103 -16.24 13.58 17.64
CA LYS A 103 -16.47 14.96 17.22
C LYS A 103 -15.25 15.82 17.60
N GLY A 104 -14.78 16.63 16.66
CA GLY A 104 -13.60 17.48 16.88
C GLY A 104 -12.26 16.75 16.79
N PHE A 105 -12.21 15.54 16.20
CA PHE A 105 -10.95 14.87 15.90
C PHE A 105 -10.02 15.80 15.10
N ASP A 106 -8.76 15.86 15.53
CA ASP A 106 -7.72 16.65 14.87
C ASP A 106 -7.20 15.91 13.63
N PHE A 107 -7.75 16.24 12.47
CA PHE A 107 -7.37 15.62 11.20
C PHE A 107 -5.93 15.91 10.77
N SER A 108 -5.25 16.89 11.35
CA SER A 108 -3.82 17.13 11.07
C SER A 108 -2.93 15.99 11.54
N ARG A 109 -3.46 15.12 12.41
CA ARG A 109 -2.84 13.89 12.89
C ARG A 109 -3.22 12.65 12.08
N ALA A 110 -4.12 12.78 11.11
CA ALA A 110 -4.44 11.68 10.21
C ALA A 110 -3.39 11.56 9.11
N GLY A 111 -2.99 10.33 8.79
CA GLY A 111 -1.91 10.05 7.86
C GLY A 111 -0.97 8.96 8.37
N ILE A 112 -0.26 8.34 7.44
CA ILE A 112 0.71 7.26 7.73
C ILE A 112 2.00 7.75 8.40
N ASP A 113 2.23 9.07 8.41
CA ASP A 113 3.37 9.76 9.01
C ASP A 113 3.19 9.98 10.52
N THR A 114 1.95 10.17 10.98
CA THR A 114 1.64 10.28 12.41
C THR A 114 1.39 8.89 13.00
N LYS A 115 2.33 8.43 13.84
CA LYS A 115 2.25 7.13 14.53
C LYS A 115 2.22 7.31 16.04
N LEU A 116 1.09 6.99 16.67
CA LEU A 116 0.92 6.99 18.12
C LEU A 116 0.60 5.58 18.63
N PRO A 117 0.94 5.24 19.88
CA PRO A 117 0.44 4.02 20.51
C PRO A 117 -1.09 3.96 20.42
N VAL A 118 -1.66 2.79 20.11
CA VAL A 118 -3.13 2.62 20.01
C VAL A 118 -3.86 3.10 21.27
N ARG A 119 -3.29 2.87 22.46
CA ARG A 119 -3.82 3.40 23.73
C ARG A 119 -3.95 4.93 23.76
N GLN A 120 -3.10 5.65 23.02
CA GLN A 120 -3.16 7.09 22.91
C GLN A 120 -4.26 7.52 21.94
N TRP A 121 -4.44 6.81 20.82
CA TRP A 121 -5.59 7.02 19.95
C TRP A 121 -6.92 6.80 20.69
N GLN A 122 -7.00 5.76 21.52
CA GLN A 122 -8.15 5.52 22.40
C GLN A 122 -8.42 6.69 23.35
N LYS A 123 -7.37 7.24 23.99
CA LYS A 123 -7.50 8.43 24.84
C LYS A 123 -7.95 9.67 24.07
N LEU A 124 -7.61 9.75 22.79
CA LEU A 124 -8.09 10.79 21.88
C LEU A 124 -9.49 10.51 21.34
N GLY A 125 -10.18 9.46 21.82
CA GLY A 125 -11.57 9.13 21.47
C GLY A 125 -11.75 8.24 20.25
N VAL A 126 -10.67 7.73 19.64
CA VAL A 126 -10.75 6.77 18.53
C VAL A 126 -11.23 5.43 19.08
N ALA A 127 -12.30 4.88 18.50
CA ALA A 127 -12.89 3.61 18.94
C ALA A 127 -13.03 2.64 17.77
N PRO A 128 -12.88 1.32 17.98
CA PRO A 128 -13.11 0.35 16.92
C PRO A 128 -14.58 0.37 16.50
N ARG A 129 -14.88 0.31 15.20
CA ARG A 129 -16.27 0.18 14.74
C ARG A 129 -16.85 -1.20 15.04
N SER A 130 -15.99 -2.22 15.01
CA SER A 130 -16.33 -3.60 15.36
C SER A 130 -15.17 -4.26 16.11
N GLY A 131 -15.48 -5.19 17.00
CA GLY A 131 -14.49 -5.89 17.82
C GLY A 131 -13.82 -4.99 18.87
N ARG A 132 -12.56 -5.30 19.20
CA ARG A 132 -11.74 -4.61 20.20
C ARG A 132 -10.33 -4.40 19.66
N PHE A 133 -9.56 -3.46 20.23
CA PHE A 133 -8.12 -3.31 19.96
C PHE A 133 -7.28 -4.37 20.70
N THR A 134 -7.61 -5.65 20.51
CA THR A 134 -7.01 -6.77 21.25
C THR A 134 -5.50 -6.84 20.99
N GLY A 135 -4.69 -6.88 22.05
CA GLY A 135 -3.22 -7.01 21.94
C GLY A 135 -2.49 -5.80 21.33
N ALA A 136 -3.21 -4.75 20.90
CA ALA A 136 -2.63 -3.69 20.09
C ALA A 136 -2.25 -2.42 20.87
N GLY A 137 -2.57 -2.32 22.16
CA GLY A 137 -2.49 -1.07 22.93
C GLY A 137 -1.12 -0.36 22.92
N SER A 138 -0.02 -1.11 22.83
CA SER A 138 1.35 -0.57 22.72
C SER A 138 1.85 -0.37 21.30
N LEU A 139 1.19 -0.98 20.30
CA LEU A 139 1.57 -0.86 18.90
C LEU A 139 1.43 0.60 18.46
N LYS A 140 2.44 1.09 17.75
CA LYS A 140 2.37 2.40 17.10
C LYS A 140 1.55 2.24 15.82
N ALA A 141 0.45 2.96 15.73
CA ALA A 141 -0.48 2.91 14.61
C ALA A 141 -0.80 4.32 14.12
N SER A 142 -1.31 4.40 12.90
CA SER A 142 -1.76 5.63 12.26
C SER A 142 -3.28 5.61 12.10
N VAL A 143 -3.94 6.75 12.28
CA VAL A 143 -5.32 6.90 11.81
C VAL A 143 -5.27 7.41 10.38
N ILE A 144 -5.95 6.73 9.46
CA ILE A 144 -6.02 7.09 8.05
C ILE A 144 -7.46 7.33 7.62
N VAL A 145 -7.65 8.36 6.80
CA VAL A 145 -8.94 8.72 6.18
C VAL A 145 -8.75 8.78 4.66
N PRO A 146 -8.88 7.64 3.95
CA PRO A 146 -8.46 7.55 2.55
C PRO A 146 -9.16 8.53 1.61
N GLU A 147 -10.41 8.88 1.94
CA GLU A 147 -11.33 9.73 1.18
C GLU A 147 -11.76 10.99 1.98
N GLY A 148 -10.92 11.43 2.92
CA GLY A 148 -11.15 12.63 3.72
C GLY A 148 -12.07 12.42 4.92
N HIS A 149 -12.30 13.50 5.68
CA HIS A 149 -12.95 13.45 7.00
C HIS A 149 -14.42 13.01 7.01
N LYS A 150 -15.09 13.02 5.84
CA LYS A 150 -16.47 12.56 5.68
C LYS A 150 -16.57 11.12 5.16
N GLY A 151 -15.43 10.50 4.84
CA GLY A 151 -15.34 9.12 4.37
C GLY A 151 -15.08 8.11 5.50
N PRO A 152 -14.68 6.87 5.16
CA PRO A 152 -14.29 5.88 6.15
C PRO A 152 -13.01 6.28 6.89
N ALA A 153 -12.86 5.79 8.12
CA ALA A 153 -11.65 5.95 8.91
C ALA A 153 -11.12 4.59 9.39
N PHE A 154 -9.81 4.42 9.34
CA PHE A 154 -9.15 3.19 9.77
C PHE A 154 -8.00 3.51 10.71
N ILE A 155 -7.71 2.59 11.61
CA ILE A 155 -6.42 2.51 12.29
C ILE A 155 -5.55 1.48 11.55
N ALA A 156 -4.38 1.94 11.11
CA ALA A 156 -3.38 1.17 10.38
C ALA A 156 -2.21 0.85 11.32
N TYR A 157 -2.01 -0.44 11.57
CA TYR A 157 -1.01 -0.99 12.47
C TYR A 157 0.32 -1.25 11.73
N PRO A 158 1.41 -1.65 12.40
CA PRO A 158 2.70 -1.85 11.74
C PRO A 158 2.68 -2.87 10.58
N ASN A 159 1.85 -3.92 10.65
CA ASN A 159 1.69 -4.84 9.52
C ASN A 159 1.05 -4.19 8.28
N PHE A 160 0.34 -3.07 8.41
CA PHE A 160 -0.09 -2.27 7.26
C PHE A 160 1.10 -1.70 6.48
N ASP A 161 2.16 -1.29 7.18
CA ASP A 161 3.34 -0.70 6.56
C ASP A 161 4.06 -1.73 5.67
N VAL A 162 4.03 -3.01 6.05
CA VAL A 162 4.67 -4.12 5.30
C VAL A 162 4.09 -4.27 3.90
N PHE A 163 2.80 -3.98 3.70
CA PHE A 163 2.21 -4.02 2.36
C PHE A 163 2.83 -2.98 1.41
N PHE A 164 3.37 -1.86 1.92
CA PHE A 164 4.06 -0.89 1.07
C PHE A 164 5.37 -1.44 0.50
N GLU A 165 6.05 -2.32 1.24
CA GLU A 165 7.26 -3.00 0.76
C GLU A 165 6.95 -3.94 -0.42
N TRP A 166 5.72 -4.45 -0.50
CA TRP A 166 5.24 -5.18 -1.66
C TRP A 166 4.82 -4.26 -2.82
N ASN A 167 4.07 -3.20 -2.52
CA ASN A 167 3.62 -2.24 -3.51
C ASN A 167 3.49 -0.82 -2.94
N GLN A 168 4.16 0.13 -3.57
CA GLN A 168 4.26 1.52 -3.10
C GLN A 168 2.97 2.36 -3.30
N SER A 169 1.87 1.77 -3.77
CA SER A 169 0.58 2.46 -3.97
C SER A 169 -0.31 2.37 -2.75
N PHE A 170 -0.64 3.51 -2.14
CA PHE A 170 -1.55 3.58 -0.99
C PHE A 170 -2.93 2.97 -1.27
N THR A 171 -3.50 3.22 -2.46
CA THR A 171 -4.79 2.62 -2.83
C THR A 171 -4.68 1.10 -2.93
N TYR A 172 -3.61 0.58 -3.54
CA TYR A 172 -3.38 -0.86 -3.62
C TYR A 172 -3.27 -1.48 -2.22
N VAL A 173 -2.40 -0.91 -1.37
CA VAL A 173 -2.15 -1.39 -0.01
C VAL A 173 -3.43 -1.40 0.81
N LEU A 174 -4.18 -0.30 0.77
CA LEU A 174 -5.45 -0.20 1.49
C LEU A 174 -6.47 -1.22 0.99
N THR A 175 -6.58 -1.41 -0.33
CA THR A 175 -7.50 -2.40 -0.91
C THR A 175 -7.12 -3.82 -0.51
N ALA A 176 -5.84 -4.20 -0.61
CA ALA A 176 -5.36 -5.53 -0.21
C ALA A 176 -5.58 -5.79 1.29
N ALA A 177 -5.19 -4.83 2.13
CA ALA A 177 -5.39 -4.87 3.57
C ALA A 177 -6.87 -5.00 3.96
N TYR A 178 -7.74 -4.16 3.37
CA TYR A 178 -9.18 -4.23 3.64
C TYR A 178 -9.81 -5.51 3.09
N PHE A 179 -9.37 -6.00 1.93
CA PHE A 179 -9.84 -7.27 1.39
C PHE A 179 -9.52 -8.44 2.32
N ALA A 180 -8.30 -8.50 2.88
CA ALA A 180 -7.95 -9.49 3.90
C ALA A 180 -8.87 -9.38 5.13
N THR A 181 -9.17 -8.17 5.61
CA THR A 181 -10.12 -7.94 6.71
C THR A 181 -11.53 -8.43 6.37
N ARG A 182 -11.96 -8.32 5.11
CA ARG A 182 -13.26 -8.84 4.65
C ARG A 182 -13.29 -10.37 4.55
N LEU A 183 -12.18 -11.01 4.18
CA LEU A 183 -12.06 -12.48 4.19
C LEU A 183 -12.18 -13.05 5.62
N GLU A 184 -11.74 -12.32 6.64
CA GLU A 184 -11.92 -12.69 8.05
C GLU A 184 -13.34 -12.42 8.61
N GLY A 185 -14.27 -11.98 7.77
CA GLY A 185 -15.68 -11.80 8.15
C GLY A 185 -16.04 -10.42 8.69
N ALA A 186 -15.18 -9.41 8.54
CA ALA A 186 -15.54 -8.05 8.90
C ALA A 186 -16.73 -7.53 8.06
N PRO A 187 -17.61 -6.69 8.64
CA PRO A 187 -18.66 -6.02 7.88
C PRO A 187 -18.08 -5.09 6.81
N VAL A 188 -18.88 -4.77 5.79
CA VAL A 188 -18.55 -3.73 4.80
C VAL A 188 -18.28 -2.42 5.54
N TYR A 189 -17.22 -1.69 5.17
CA TYR A 189 -16.91 -0.38 5.76
C TYR A 189 -18.08 0.60 5.61
N ASN A 190 -18.18 1.54 6.54
CA ASN A 190 -19.09 2.66 6.40
C ASN A 190 -18.49 3.69 5.44
N ALA A 191 -19.04 3.78 4.23
CA ALA A 191 -18.53 4.69 3.20
C ALA A 191 -18.67 6.18 3.58
N GLY A 192 -19.57 6.52 4.50
CA GLY A 192 -19.87 7.90 4.82
C GLY A 192 -20.40 8.67 3.60
N ASN A 193 -19.99 9.93 3.47
CA ASN A 193 -20.33 10.79 2.34
C ASN A 193 -19.14 11.71 1.98
N PRO A 194 -18.03 11.14 1.47
CA PRO A 194 -16.83 11.90 1.14
C PRO A 194 -17.10 12.92 0.04
N ASP A 195 -16.41 14.06 0.11
CA ASP A 195 -16.43 15.02 -0.99
C ASP A 195 -15.78 14.38 -2.24
N PRO A 196 -16.29 14.65 -3.46
CA PRO A 196 -15.70 14.09 -4.67
C PRO A 196 -14.22 14.47 -4.80
N GLY A 197 -13.37 13.45 -4.95
CA GLY A 197 -11.95 13.64 -5.24
C GLY A 197 -11.71 14.23 -6.63
N LEU A 198 -10.54 14.81 -6.83
CA LEU A 198 -10.17 15.37 -8.13
C LEU A 198 -9.99 14.29 -9.21
N THR A 199 -10.38 14.62 -10.44
CA THR A 199 -9.98 13.84 -11.62
C THR A 199 -8.47 13.86 -11.81
N ARG A 200 -7.92 12.91 -12.58
CA ARG A 200 -6.48 12.87 -12.89
C ARG A 200 -5.95 14.18 -13.51
N ALA A 201 -6.75 14.83 -14.36
CA ALA A 201 -6.38 16.11 -14.96
C ALA A 201 -6.33 17.24 -13.91
N GLN A 202 -7.34 17.34 -13.05
CA GLN A 202 -7.36 18.30 -11.95
C GLN A 202 -6.26 18.04 -10.93
N MET A 203 -5.94 16.78 -10.64
CA MET A 203 -4.84 16.41 -9.74
C MET A 203 -3.49 16.89 -10.27
N LYS A 204 -3.24 16.82 -11.58
CA LYS A 204 -2.03 17.41 -12.18
C LYS A 204 -1.98 18.93 -12.01
N VAL A 205 -3.12 19.62 -12.12
CA VAL A 205 -3.20 21.06 -11.86
C VAL A 205 -2.88 21.36 -10.39
N LEU A 206 -3.45 20.58 -9.47
CA LEU A 206 -3.16 20.66 -8.04
C LEU A 206 -1.66 20.48 -7.76
N GLN A 207 -1.06 19.38 -8.23
CA GLN A 207 0.37 19.10 -8.05
C GLN A 207 1.25 20.23 -8.57
N LYS A 208 0.94 20.83 -9.73
CA LYS A 208 1.65 22.02 -10.25
C LYS A 208 1.53 23.21 -9.30
N LYS A 209 0.33 23.52 -8.81
CA LYS A 209 0.09 24.64 -7.88
C LYS A 209 0.77 24.43 -6.52
N LEU A 210 0.84 23.18 -6.05
CA LEU A 210 1.56 22.80 -4.83
C LEU A 210 3.08 22.93 -5.02
N ALA A 211 3.61 22.42 -6.13
CA ALA A 211 5.03 22.54 -6.46
C ALA A 211 5.48 24.01 -6.61
N ALA A 212 4.66 24.85 -7.26
CA ALA A 212 4.92 26.29 -7.38
C ALA A 212 4.96 27.03 -6.03
N ARG A 213 4.40 26.42 -4.97
CA ARG A 213 4.46 26.92 -3.58
C ARG A 213 5.59 26.32 -2.75
N GLY A 214 6.46 25.52 -3.36
CA GLY A 214 7.62 24.91 -2.70
C GLY A 214 7.34 23.57 -2.03
N HIS A 215 6.17 22.96 -2.24
CA HIS A 215 5.93 21.60 -1.75
C HIS A 215 6.56 20.56 -2.67
N ASP A 216 7.26 19.57 -2.11
CA ASP A 216 7.64 18.36 -2.83
C ASP A 216 6.41 17.45 -2.99
N VAL A 217 5.92 17.33 -4.21
CA VAL A 217 4.80 16.44 -4.58
C VAL A 217 5.26 15.19 -5.34
N GLY A 218 6.57 15.00 -5.53
CA GLY A 218 7.12 14.02 -6.46
C GLY A 218 6.79 14.37 -7.92
N ALA A 219 6.40 13.38 -8.71
CA ALA A 219 6.04 13.58 -10.11
C ALA A 219 4.65 14.21 -10.26
N ILE A 220 4.48 15.06 -11.27
CA ILE A 220 3.17 15.62 -11.65
C ILE A 220 2.47 14.63 -12.60
N ASP A 221 1.98 13.53 -12.04
CA ASP A 221 1.42 12.38 -12.74
C ASP A 221 -0.11 12.25 -12.62
N GLY A 222 -0.71 13.08 -11.76
CA GLY A 222 -2.12 13.05 -11.41
C GLY A 222 -2.50 11.95 -10.41
N ILE A 223 -1.52 11.36 -9.72
CA ILE A 223 -1.71 10.32 -8.70
C ILE A 223 -1.59 10.95 -7.31
N LEU A 224 -2.52 10.61 -6.42
CA LEU A 224 -2.51 11.04 -5.02
C LEU A 224 -1.55 10.17 -4.19
N GLY A 225 -0.25 10.40 -4.37
CA GLY A 225 0.81 9.77 -3.58
C GLY A 225 1.02 10.40 -2.20
N ALA A 226 1.88 9.78 -1.37
CA ALA A 226 2.16 10.23 0.00
C ALA A 226 2.65 11.69 0.06
N LYS A 227 3.59 12.07 -0.81
CA LYS A 227 4.11 13.45 -0.91
C LYS A 227 3.01 14.47 -1.23
N THR A 228 2.17 14.15 -2.22
CA THR A 228 1.00 14.98 -2.56
C THR A 228 0.03 15.10 -1.38
N ARG A 229 -0.27 14.01 -0.66
CA ARG A 229 -1.15 14.02 0.53
C ARG A 229 -0.62 14.95 1.64
N ILE A 230 0.68 14.89 1.93
CA ILE A 230 1.34 15.78 2.91
C ILE A 230 1.20 17.25 2.47
N ALA A 231 1.48 17.55 1.20
CA ALA A 231 1.36 18.90 0.66
C ALA A 231 -0.09 19.43 0.71
N VAL A 232 -1.07 18.57 0.36
CA VAL A 232 -2.51 18.86 0.46
C VAL A 232 -2.90 19.21 1.88
N GLN A 233 -2.50 18.38 2.85
CA GLN A 233 -2.82 18.58 4.27
C GLN A 233 -2.28 19.91 4.80
N ARG A 234 -1.03 20.24 4.45
CA ARG A 234 -0.40 21.53 4.82
C ARG A 234 -1.15 22.72 4.24
N GLU A 235 -1.55 22.66 2.98
CA GLU A 235 -2.31 23.73 2.35
C GLU A 235 -3.73 23.85 2.89
N GLN A 236 -4.39 22.72 3.18
CA GLN A 236 -5.68 22.73 3.88
C GLN A 236 -5.57 23.47 5.21
N GLN A 237 -4.55 23.14 6.01
CA GLN A 237 -4.30 23.82 7.28
C GLN A 237 -4.03 25.32 7.10
N ARG A 238 -3.17 25.70 6.15
CA ARG A 238 -2.85 27.11 5.84
C ARG A 238 -4.10 27.90 5.41
N LEU A 239 -5.02 27.26 4.72
CA LEU A 239 -6.25 27.86 4.19
C LEU A 239 -7.44 27.78 5.15
N GLY A 240 -7.25 27.23 6.36
CA GLY A 240 -8.33 27.04 7.34
C GLY A 240 -9.37 25.99 6.94
N LEU A 241 -9.01 25.08 6.03
CA LEU A 241 -9.80 23.90 5.68
C LEU A 241 -9.49 22.75 6.65
N VAL A 242 -10.34 21.72 6.68
CA VAL A 242 -10.06 20.49 7.44
C VAL A 242 -8.82 19.81 6.82
N PRO A 243 -7.73 19.61 7.59
CA PRO A 243 -6.47 19.05 7.06
C PRO A 243 -6.52 17.53 7.01
N ASP A 244 -7.40 16.97 6.17
CA ASP A 244 -7.64 15.53 6.03
C ASP A 244 -6.86 14.85 4.87
N ALA A 245 -5.99 15.61 4.20
CA ALA A 245 -5.17 15.17 3.08
C ALA A 245 -5.98 14.69 1.85
N TRP A 246 -7.28 15.00 1.77
CA TRP A 246 -8.14 14.67 0.64
C TRP A 246 -8.32 15.88 -0.29
N PRO A 247 -7.78 15.84 -1.52
CA PRO A 247 -7.88 16.96 -2.43
C PRO A 247 -9.27 17.04 -3.07
N THR A 248 -9.94 18.16 -2.83
CA THR A 248 -11.27 18.48 -3.36
C THR A 248 -11.20 19.64 -4.36
N ALA A 249 -12.30 19.86 -5.09
CA ALA A 249 -12.44 21.03 -5.96
C ALA A 249 -12.31 22.36 -5.19
N GLU A 250 -12.77 22.40 -3.94
CA GLU A 250 -12.65 23.57 -3.05
C GLU A 250 -11.20 23.90 -2.74
N LEU A 251 -10.37 22.90 -2.40
CA LEU A 251 -8.94 23.13 -2.20
C LEU A 251 -8.30 23.68 -3.49
N LEU A 252 -8.60 23.06 -4.63
CA LEU A 252 -8.00 23.44 -5.90
C LEU A 252 -8.33 24.88 -6.34
N SER A 253 -9.52 25.38 -5.98
CA SER A 253 -9.95 26.75 -6.29
C SER A 253 -9.33 27.80 -5.36
N ARG A 254 -8.91 27.42 -4.15
CA ARG A 254 -8.25 28.30 -3.17
C ARG A 254 -6.71 28.34 -3.28
N LEU A 255 -6.13 27.44 -4.08
CA LEU A 255 -4.71 27.46 -4.50
C LEU A 255 -4.52 28.28 -5.77
#